data_AF-A0A933X9I9-F1
#
_entry.id   AF-A0A933X9I9-F1
#
_cell.length_a   1.000
_cell.length_b   1.000
_cell.length_c   1.000
_cell.angle_alpha   90.00
_cell.angle_beta   90.00
_cell.angle_gamma   90.00
#
_symmetry.space_group_name_H-M   'P 1'
#
loop_
_entity.id
_entity.type
_entity.pdbx_description
1 polymer ?
#
loop_
_entity_poly.entity_id
_entity_poly.type
_entity_poly.pdbx_seq_one_letter_code
_entity_poly.pdbx_strand_id
1 'polypeptide(L)'
;MNNQELRDILIKELGIEGLPEEAQDEIVSKLGEVILKSLTVAIFEKLSPDARTEFERISIAGDHVLIQEFLEQNIPDMHLLMEEEVKRTLEDFNQNEDGADKPKERGEE
;
A
#
# COMPACT_ATOMS: atom_id res chain seq x y z
N MET A 1 -1.12 12.05 6.22
CA MET A 1 -1.93 11.72 5.03
C MET A 1 -3.23 11.06 5.48
N ASN A 2 -4.37 11.62 5.13
CA ASN A 2 -5.69 11.08 5.46
C ASN A 2 -6.29 10.29 4.28
N ASN A 3 -7.36 9.52 4.53
CA ASN A 3 -7.99 8.68 3.50
C ASN A 3 -8.45 9.44 2.25
N GLN A 4 -8.94 10.68 2.38
CA GLN A 4 -9.33 11.48 1.22
C GLN A 4 -8.13 11.93 0.39
N GLU A 5 -7.04 12.36 1.04
CA GLU A 5 -5.81 12.76 0.35
C GLU A 5 -5.20 11.58 -0.41
N LEU A 6 -5.22 10.38 0.18
CA LEU A 6 -4.80 9.15 -0.49
C LEU A 6 -5.67 8.86 -1.72
N ARG A 7 -6.99 8.91 -1.58
CA ARG A 7 -7.90 8.68 -2.70
C ARG A 7 -7.62 9.64 -3.86
N ASP A 8 -7.46 10.93 -3.58
CA ASP A 8 -7.20 11.95 -4.61
C ASP A 8 -5.85 11.72 -5.32
N ILE A 9 -4.82 11.34 -4.56
CA ILE A 9 -3.52 10.96 -5.13
C ILE A 9 -3.65 9.74 -6.04
N LEU A 10 -4.33 8.68 -5.59
CA LEU A 10 -4.50 7.46 -6.40
C LEU A 10 -5.29 7.76 -7.69
N ILE A 11 -6.39 8.51 -7.60
CA ILE A 11 -7.19 8.87 -8.78
C ILE A 11 -6.36 9.64 -9.81
N LYS A 12 -5.56 10.60 -9.35
CA LYS A 12 -4.73 11.44 -10.20
C LYS A 12 -3.56 10.68 -10.81
N GLU A 13 -2.82 9.92 -10.01
CA GLU A 13 -1.64 9.18 -10.47
C GLU A 13 -2.02 8.04 -11.44
N LEU A 14 -3.21 7.46 -11.27
CA LEU A 14 -3.75 6.45 -12.19
C LEU A 14 -4.45 7.06 -13.42
N GLY A 15 -4.66 8.39 -13.46
CA GLY A 15 -5.34 9.06 -14.56
C GLY A 15 -6.82 8.68 -14.73
N ILE A 16 -7.49 8.27 -13.65
CA ILE A 16 -8.88 7.75 -13.67
C ILE A 16 -9.94 8.80 -13.32
N GLU A 17 -9.58 10.07 -13.25
CA GLU A 17 -10.49 11.20 -12.93
C GLU A 17 -11.74 11.25 -13.82
N GLY A 18 -11.64 10.75 -15.06
CA GLY A 18 -12.74 10.70 -16.02
C GLY A 18 -13.68 9.50 -15.88
N LEU A 19 -13.36 8.52 -15.03
CA LEU A 19 -14.21 7.35 -14.81
C LEU A 19 -15.41 7.69 -13.90
N PRO A 20 -16.51 6.92 -13.97
CA PRO A 20 -17.59 7.01 -12.98
C PRO A 20 -17.07 6.77 -11.56
N GLU A 21 -17.68 7.42 -10.58
CA GLU A 21 -17.29 7.32 -9.16
C GLU A 21 -17.21 5.87 -8.67
N GLU A 22 -18.18 5.03 -9.05
CA GLU A 22 -18.19 3.60 -8.70
C GLU A 22 -16.96 2.85 -9.24
N ALA A 23 -16.51 3.16 -10.45
CA ALA A 23 -15.32 2.56 -11.04
C ALA A 23 -14.03 3.11 -10.40
N GLN A 24 -14.01 4.41 -10.06
CA GLN A 24 -12.89 4.99 -9.29
C GLN A 24 -12.77 4.32 -7.93
N ASP A 25 -13.87 4.15 -7.21
CA ASP A 25 -13.90 3.54 -5.89
C ASP A 25 -13.48 2.07 -5.93
N GLU A 26 -13.89 1.30 -6.94
CA GLU A 26 -13.44 -0.09 -7.10
C GLU A 26 -11.91 -0.18 -7.28
N ILE A 27 -11.34 0.65 -8.15
CA ILE A 27 -9.91 0.68 -8.43
C ILE A 27 -9.13 1.15 -7.19
N VAL A 28 -9.57 2.25 -6.57
CA VAL A 28 -8.96 2.80 -5.34
C VAL A 28 -9.01 1.78 -4.22
N SER A 29 -10.11 1.05 -4.05
CA SER A 29 -10.25 0.05 -2.98
C SER A 29 -9.29 -1.13 -3.18
N LYS A 30 -9.17 -1.65 -4.41
CA LYS A 30 -8.22 -2.73 -4.75
C LYS A 30 -6.78 -2.28 -4.51
N LEU A 31 -6.42 -1.09 -4.97
CA LEU A 31 -5.06 -0.56 -4.82
C LEU A 31 -4.74 -0.23 -3.36
N GLY A 32 -5.72 0.30 -2.62
CA GLY A 32 -5.62 0.53 -1.19
C GLY A 32 -5.35 -0.76 -0.41
N GLU A 33 -5.97 -1.88 -0.79
CA GLU A 33 -5.67 -3.19 -0.19
C GLU A 33 -4.22 -3.63 -0.46
N VAL A 34 -3.71 -3.40 -1.67
CA VAL A 34 -2.32 -3.73 -2.03
C VAL A 34 -1.34 -2.87 -1.22
N ILE A 35 -1.57 -1.56 -1.14
CA ILE A 35 -0.77 -0.63 -0.34
C ILE A 35 -0.76 -1.05 1.13
N LEU A 36 -1.92 -1.39 1.70
CA LEU A 36 -2.03 -1.84 3.09
C LEU A 36 -1.22 -3.11 3.35
N LYS A 37 -1.27 -4.09 2.44
CA LYS A 37 -0.46 -5.31 2.54
C LYS A 37 1.03 -5.00 2.47
N SER A 38 1.45 -4.16 1.53
CA SER A 38 2.85 -3.76 1.37
C SER A 38 3.37 -3.05 2.62
N LEU A 39 2.59 -2.08 3.12
CA LEU A 39 2.89 -1.35 4.35
C LEU A 39 2.99 -2.28 5.56
N THR A 40 2.10 -3.27 5.66
CA THR A 40 2.17 -4.28 6.72
C THR A 40 3.50 -5.04 6.66
N VAL A 41 3.92 -5.50 5.48
CA VAL A 41 5.22 -6.17 5.32
C VAL A 41 6.37 -5.25 5.73
N ALA A 42 6.37 -4.01 5.25
CA ALA A 42 7.41 -3.04 5.54
C ALA A 42 7.50 -2.68 7.04
N ILE A 43 6.35 -2.57 7.72
CA ILE A 43 6.28 -2.43 9.18
C ILE A 43 6.98 -3.62 9.84
N PHE A 44 6.61 -4.86 9.49
CA PHE A 44 7.22 -6.05 10.07
C PHE A 44 8.74 -6.07 9.87
N GLU A 45 9.26 -5.66 8.71
CA GLU A 45 10.69 -5.56 8.44
C GLU A 45 11.42 -4.57 9.35
N LYS A 46 10.76 -3.46 9.72
CA LYS A 46 11.32 -2.45 10.64
C LYS A 46 11.25 -2.86 12.10
N LEU A 47 10.24 -3.66 12.48
CA LEU A 47 10.07 -4.10 13.86
C LEU A 47 11.07 -5.20 14.26
N SER A 48 11.57 -5.10 15.49
CA SER A 48 12.31 -6.17 16.16
C SER A 48 11.42 -7.41 16.39
N PRO A 49 11.99 -8.61 16.62
CA PRO A 49 11.21 -9.82 16.87
C PRO A 49 10.20 -9.68 18.02
N ASP A 50 10.61 -9.09 19.14
CA ASP A 50 9.72 -8.85 20.29
C ASP A 50 8.61 -7.85 19.96
N ALA A 51 8.95 -6.79 19.21
CA ALA A 51 7.99 -5.78 18.76
C ALA A 51 6.97 -6.36 17.78
N ARG A 52 7.34 -7.34 16.93
CA ARG A 52 6.41 -8.04 16.04
C ARG A 52 5.35 -8.82 16.82
N THR A 53 5.77 -9.54 17.87
CA THR A 53 4.83 -10.27 18.74
C THR A 53 3.85 -9.33 19.44
N GLU A 54 4.32 -8.16 19.87
CA GLU A 54 3.43 -7.15 20.46
C GLU A 54 2.48 -6.57 19.41
N PHE A 55 2.97 -6.27 18.21
CA PHE A 55 2.17 -5.77 17.09
C PHE A 55 1.04 -6.74 16.72
N GLU A 56 1.33 -8.05 16.66
CA GLU A 56 0.31 -9.08 16.43
C GLU A 56 -0.75 -9.08 17.54
N ARG A 57 -0.33 -8.99 18.80
CA ARG A 57 -1.26 -8.97 19.95
C ARG A 57 -2.20 -7.78 19.90
N ILE A 58 -1.68 -6.57 19.68
CA ILE A 58 -2.49 -5.35 19.63
C ILE A 58 -3.37 -5.31 18.38
N SER A 59 -2.90 -5.89 17.26
CA SER A 59 -3.68 -6.00 16.03
C SER A 59 -4.91 -6.90 16.18
N ILE A 60 -4.79 -7.99 16.95
CA ILE A 60 -5.93 -8.88 17.26
C ILE A 60 -7.00 -8.17 18.08
N ALA A 61 -6.61 -7.26 18.97
CA ALA A 61 -7.56 -6.46 19.76
C ALA A 61 -8.34 -5.46 18.90
N GLY A 62 -7.83 -5.10 17.71
CA GLY A 62 -8.48 -4.17 16.78
C GLY A 62 -8.54 -2.73 17.29
N ASP A 63 -7.72 -2.38 18.29
CA ASP A 63 -7.67 -1.03 18.83
C ASP A 63 -6.75 -0.17 17.95
N HIS A 64 -7.37 0.62 17.08
CA HIS A 64 -6.68 1.42 16.09
C HIS A 64 -5.82 2.51 16.74
N VAL A 65 -6.20 3.00 17.93
CA VAL A 65 -5.43 4.01 18.66
C VAL A 65 -4.15 3.37 19.19
N LEU A 66 -4.26 2.20 19.83
CA LEU A 66 -3.09 1.47 20.34
C LEU A 66 -2.15 1.03 19.23
N ILE A 67 -2.68 0.59 18.09
CA ILE A 67 -1.88 0.24 16.91
C ILE A 67 -1.11 1.46 16.41
N GLN A 68 -1.78 2.61 16.29
CA GLN A 68 -1.13 3.84 15.85
C GLN A 68 -0.03 4.29 16.83
N GLU A 69 -0.32 4.35 18.12
CA GLU A 69 0.66 4.74 19.15
C GLU A 69 1.87 3.79 19.14
N PHE A 70 1.63 2.49 19.02
CA PHE A 70 2.72 1.51 18.93
C PHE A 70 3.63 1.74 17.73
N LEU A 71 3.04 1.99 16.55
CA LEU A 71 3.79 2.23 15.32
C LEU A 71 4.59 3.52 15.40
N GLU A 72 4.02 4.61 15.94
CA GLU A 72 4.72 5.88 16.12
C GLU A 72 5.94 5.76 17.07
N GLN A 73 5.85 4.91 18.09
CA GLN A 73 6.96 4.68 19.03
C GLN A 73 8.08 3.81 18.45
N ASN A 74 7.75 2.86 17.56
CA ASN A 74 8.71 1.91 17.01
C ASN A 74 9.22 2.29 15.62
N ILE A 75 8.51 3.15 14.90
CA ILE A 75 8.80 3.55 13.53
C ILE A 75 8.78 5.09 13.47
N PRO A 76 9.91 5.77 13.77
CA PRO A 76 9.97 7.23 13.85
C PRO A 76 9.61 7.94 12.54
N ASP A 77 9.79 7.27 11.39
CA ASP A 77 9.53 7.81 10.04
C ASP A 77 8.33 7.13 9.36
N MET A 78 7.30 6.77 10.14
CA MET A 78 6.12 6.05 9.63
C MET A 78 5.44 6.75 8.44
N HIS A 79 5.43 8.08 8.43
CA HIS A 79 4.89 8.87 7.32
C HIS A 79 5.67 8.66 6.02
N LEU A 80 7.01 8.66 6.09
CA LEU A 80 7.85 8.43 4.92
C LEU A 80 7.68 7.01 4.40
N LEU A 81 7.59 6.03 5.30
CA LEU A 81 7.32 4.64 4.92
C LEU A 81 6.00 4.55 4.15
N MET A 82 4.94 5.21 4.62
CA MET A 82 3.65 5.22 3.92
C MET A 82 3.75 5.84 2.51
N GLU A 83 4.43 6.98 2.37
CA GLU A 83 4.64 7.61 1.05
C GLU A 83 5.45 6.73 0.10
N GLU A 84 6.50 6.08 0.60
CA GLU A 84 7.33 5.16 -0.18
C GLU A 84 6.52 3.96 -0.67
N GLU A 85 5.70 3.37 0.20
CA GLU A 85 4.87 2.20 -0.14
C GLU A 85 3.75 2.56 -1.13
N VAL A 86 3.13 3.74 -1.00
CA VAL A 86 2.17 4.25 -1.98
C VAL A 86 2.83 4.41 -3.34
N LYS A 87 3.99 5.07 -3.39
CA LYS A 87 4.72 5.31 -4.63
C LYS A 87 5.18 4.01 -5.28
N ARG A 88 5.79 3.10 -4.51
CA ARG A 88 6.20 1.78 -4.97
C ARG A 88 5.03 1.01 -5.56
N THR A 89 3.90 0.98 -4.87
CA THR A 89 2.72 0.24 -5.33
C THR A 89 2.16 0.83 -6.63
N LEU A 90 2.18 2.16 -6.79
CA LEU A 90 1.79 2.82 -8.04
C LEU A 90 2.76 2.52 -9.19
N GLU A 91 4.07 2.52 -8.93
CA GLU A 91 5.08 2.14 -9.91
C GLU A 91 4.90 0.67 -10.35
N ASP A 92 4.69 -0.24 -9.41
CA ASP A 92 4.44 -1.67 -9.68
C ASP A 92 3.12 -1.88 -10.45
N PHE A 93 2.07 -1.12 -10.13
CA PHE A 93 0.79 -1.19 -10.82
C PHE A 93 0.93 -0.74 -12.28
N ASN A 94 1.58 0.39 -12.53
CA ASN A 94 1.84 0.89 -13.89
C ASN A 94 2.73 -0.07 -14.70
N GLN A 95 3.75 -0.66 -14.08
CA GLN A 95 4.62 -1.64 -14.75
C GLN A 95 3.92 -2.96 -15.05
N ASN A 96 2.95 -3.38 -14.24
CA ASN A 96 2.17 -4.58 -14.51
C ASN A 96 1.13 -4.37 -15.63
N GLU A 97 0.62 -3.15 -15.80
CA GLU A 97 -0.20 -2.77 -16.97
C GLU A 97 0.65 -2.71 -18.26
N ASP A 98 1.89 -2.22 -18.20
CA ASP A 98 2.85 -2.25 -19.32
C ASP A 98 3.44 -3.66 -19.60
N GLY A 99 3.33 -4.59 -18.64
CA GLY A 99 3.83 -5.96 -18.72
C GLY A 99 2.82 -6.99 -19.25
N ALA A 100 1.56 -6.61 -19.43
CA ALA A 100 0.50 -7.49 -19.91
C ALA A 100 0.51 -7.75 -21.44
N ASP A 101 1.41 -7.10 -22.19
CA ASP A 101 1.62 -7.35 -23.63
C ASP A 101 3.12 -7.46 -23.98
N LYS A 102 3.78 -8.51 -23.51
CA LYS A 102 4.82 -9.16 -24.31
C LYS A 102 4.65 -10.67 -24.21
N PRO A 103 4.05 -11.33 -25.22
CA PRO A 103 4.31 -12.75 -25.38
C PRO A 103 5.83 -12.89 -25.45
N LYS A 104 6.41 -13.66 -24.53
CA LYS A 104 7.76 -14.17 -24.72
C LYS A 104 7.70 -15.02 -25.99
N GLU A 105 7.98 -14.41 -27.14
CA GLU A 105 8.42 -15.13 -28.33
C GLU A 105 9.66 -15.89 -27.90
N ARG A 106 9.44 -17.12 -27.47
CA ARG A 106 10.47 -18.13 -27.33
C ARG A 106 10.83 -18.50 -28.76
N GLY A 107 11.67 -17.66 -29.35
CA GLY A 107 12.40 -17.98 -30.56
C GLY A 107 13.05 -19.34 -30.38
N GLU A 108 12.72 -20.22 -31.31
CA GLU A 108 13.43 -21.45 -31.59
C GLU A 108 14.91 -21.13 -31.77
N GLU A 109 15.79 -21.88 -31.08
CA GLU A 109 17.07 -22.41 -31.58
C GLU A 109 17.65 -23.42 -30.58
#